data_AF-A0A9E2PNF3-F1
#
_entry.id   AF-A0A9E2PNF3-F1
#
_cell.length_a   1.000
_cell.length_b   1.000
_cell.length_c   1.000
_cell.angle_alpha   90.00
_cell.angle_beta   90.00
_cell.angle_gamma   90.00
#
_symmetry.space_group_name_H-M   'P 1'
#
loop_
_entity.id
_entity.type
_entity.pdbx_description
1 polymer ?
#
loop_
_entity_poly.entity_id
_entity_poly.type
_entity_poly.pdbx_seq_one_letter_code
_entity_poly.pdbx_strand_id
1 'polypeptide(L)'
;AQLAHLDSLLTIPELKGVQWVPGAGQPDESHWPEVYRKIRAAGKRIHLVGGIANLDVVARQLGSAEGIVVYDTLPMSRQAEAEALLRRYGVM
;
A
#
# COMPACT_ATOMS: atom_id res chain seq x y z
N ALA A 1 -0.07 -19.06 -6.20
CA ALA A 1 0.52 -17.80 -5.69
C ALA A 1 0.83 -16.91 -6.89
N GLN A 2 0.50 -15.60 -6.84
CA GLN A 2 0.69 -14.67 -7.98
C GLN A 2 2.05 -13.94 -7.97
N LEU A 3 2.83 -14.07 -6.89
CA LEU A 3 4.13 -13.41 -6.73
C LEU A 3 5.13 -13.75 -7.84
N ALA A 4 5.05 -14.94 -8.41
CA ALA A 4 5.92 -15.36 -9.50
C ALA A 4 5.78 -14.49 -10.76
N HIS A 5 4.67 -13.77 -10.92
CA HIS A 5 4.43 -12.89 -12.07
C HIS A 5 4.81 -11.43 -11.79
N LEU A 6 5.16 -11.08 -10.55
CA LEU A 6 5.42 -9.69 -10.16
C LEU A 6 6.55 -9.08 -11.00
N ASP A 7 7.65 -9.79 -11.19
CA ASP A 7 8.76 -9.31 -12.03
C ASP A 7 8.32 -8.96 -13.44
N SER A 8 7.58 -9.85 -14.09
CA SER A 8 7.06 -9.64 -15.44
C SER A 8 6.08 -8.47 -15.52
N LEU A 9 5.26 -8.25 -14.49
CA LEU A 9 4.34 -7.10 -14.46
C LEU A 9 5.10 -5.78 -14.30
N LEU A 10 6.16 -5.76 -13.49
CA LEU A 10 6.93 -4.55 -13.21
C LEU A 10 7.71 -4.04 -14.44
N THR A 11 7.96 -4.88 -15.45
CA THR A 11 8.61 -4.46 -16.71
C THR A 11 7.68 -3.70 -17.66
N ILE A 12 6.35 -3.75 -17.46
CA ILE A 12 5.38 -3.10 -18.36
C ILE A 12 5.47 -1.57 -18.21
N PRO A 13 5.86 -0.81 -19.26
CA PRO A 13 6.05 0.64 -19.15
C PRO A 13 4.77 1.43 -18.82
N GLU A 14 3.63 0.98 -19.36
CA GLU A 14 2.32 1.62 -19.22
C GLU A 14 1.71 1.37 -17.85
N LEU A 15 2.07 0.27 -17.17
CA LEU A 15 1.59 -0.03 -15.84
C LEU A 15 2.13 1.00 -14.84
N LYS A 16 1.25 1.70 -14.12
CA LYS A 16 1.63 2.79 -13.20
C LYS A 16 1.56 2.42 -11.72
N GLY A 17 0.88 1.33 -11.39
CA GLY A 17 0.79 0.86 -10.02
C GLY A 17 0.39 -0.61 -9.94
N VAL A 18 0.63 -1.20 -8.78
CA VAL A 18 0.33 -2.60 -8.48
C VAL A 18 -0.47 -2.65 -7.19
N GLN A 19 -1.58 -3.38 -7.22
CA GLN A 19 -2.30 -3.76 -6.02
C GLN A 19 -1.72 -5.07 -5.47
N TRP A 20 -1.41 -5.08 -4.18
CA TRP A 20 -1.01 -6.30 -3.49
C TRP A 20 -2.09 -6.73 -2.51
N VAL A 21 -2.48 -8.00 -2.59
CA VAL A 21 -3.45 -8.64 -1.70
C VAL A 21 -2.82 -9.96 -1.23
N PRO A 22 -2.57 -10.12 0.08
CA PRO A 22 -2.12 -11.39 0.63
C PRO A 22 -3.11 -12.52 0.31
N GLY A 23 -2.59 -13.72 0.04
CA GLY A 23 -3.43 -14.89 -0.18
C GLY A 23 -4.18 -15.30 1.09
N ALA A 24 -5.26 -16.08 0.94
CA ALA A 24 -6.00 -16.61 2.08
C ALA A 24 -5.07 -17.37 3.05
N GLY A 25 -5.20 -17.08 4.35
CA GLY A 25 -4.38 -17.68 5.41
C GLY A 25 -2.96 -17.11 5.54
N GLN A 26 -2.60 -16.10 4.75
CA GLN A 26 -1.33 -15.40 4.89
C GLN A 26 -1.42 -14.23 5.88
N PRO A 27 -0.29 -13.77 6.44
CA PRO A 27 -0.24 -12.54 7.20
C PRO A 27 -0.76 -11.33 6.40
N ASP A 28 -1.21 -10.31 7.13
CA ASP A 28 -1.79 -9.09 6.57
C ASP A 28 -0.81 -8.30 5.68
N GLU A 29 -1.30 -7.23 5.08
CA GLU A 29 -0.55 -6.40 4.15
C GLU A 29 0.77 -5.89 4.73
N SER A 30 0.87 -5.63 6.03
CA SER A 30 2.08 -5.08 6.66
C SER A 30 3.25 -6.07 6.73
N HIS A 31 3.01 -7.35 6.44
CA HIS A 31 4.02 -8.41 6.53
C HIS A 31 4.75 -8.70 5.21
N TRP A 32 4.52 -7.88 4.19
CA TRP A 32 5.11 -8.05 2.85
C TRP A 32 6.01 -6.87 2.41
N PRO A 33 6.93 -6.37 3.26
CA PRO A 33 7.74 -5.20 2.94
C PRO A 33 8.61 -5.39 1.69
N GLU A 34 9.10 -6.60 1.42
CA GLU A 34 9.87 -6.94 0.22
C GLU A 34 9.06 -6.78 -1.07
N VAL A 35 7.76 -7.09 -1.05
CA VAL A 35 6.87 -6.89 -2.20
C VAL A 35 6.74 -5.41 -2.51
N TYR A 36 6.46 -4.60 -1.50
CA TYR A 36 6.32 -3.15 -1.68
C TYR A 36 7.62 -2.48 -2.10
N ARG A 37 8.76 -2.88 -1.52
CA ARG A 37 10.09 -2.39 -1.95
C ARG A 37 10.34 -2.70 -3.41
N LYS A 38 9.96 -3.88 -3.87
CA LYS A 38 10.12 -4.29 -5.28
C LYS A 38 9.27 -3.44 -6.22
N ILE A 39 8.01 -3.21 -5.87
CA ILE A 39 7.09 -2.34 -6.64
C ILE A 39 7.67 -0.91 -6.72
N ARG A 40 8.11 -0.36 -5.58
CA ARG A 40 8.69 0.99 -5.52
C ARG A 40 10.00 1.11 -6.30
N ALA A 41 10.87 0.11 -6.20
CA ALA A 41 12.15 0.08 -6.92
C ALA A 41 11.97 0.07 -8.45
N ALA A 42 10.87 -0.51 -8.94
CA ALA A 42 10.48 -0.46 -10.35
C ALA A 42 9.79 0.86 -10.77
N GLY A 43 9.73 1.86 -9.88
CA GLY A 43 9.08 3.15 -10.14
C GLY A 43 7.56 3.07 -10.24
N LYS A 44 6.94 2.00 -9.71
CA LYS A 44 5.49 1.80 -9.72
C LYS A 44 4.87 2.26 -8.39
N ARG A 45 3.63 2.73 -8.45
CA ARG A 45 2.82 3.05 -7.26
C ARG A 45 2.28 1.79 -6.60
N ILE A 46 2.03 1.88 -5.30
CA ILE A 46 1.47 0.78 -4.51
C ILE A 46 0.03 1.09 -4.21
N HIS A 47 -0.87 0.16 -4.52
CA HIS A 47 -2.22 0.18 -4.02
C HIS A 47 -2.32 -0.77 -2.82
N LEU A 48 -2.43 -0.18 -1.61
CA LEU A 48 -2.48 -0.89 -0.34
C LEU A 48 -3.94 -1.17 0.05
N VAL A 49 -4.31 -2.44 0.17
CA VAL A 49 -5.70 -2.86 0.45
C VAL A 49 -5.99 -2.94 1.96
N GLY A 50 -4.97 -3.02 2.81
CA GLY A 50 -5.10 -3.12 4.27
C GLY A 50 -5.63 -1.88 4.99
N GLY A 51 -6.13 -0.90 4.25
CA GLY A 51 -6.75 0.30 4.77
C GLY A 51 -5.80 1.20 5.55
N ILE A 52 -6.40 2.15 6.28
CA ILE A 52 -5.65 3.16 7.04
C ILE A 52 -4.82 2.56 8.17
N ALA A 53 -5.23 1.40 8.70
CA ALA A 53 -4.56 0.72 9.81
C ALA A 53 -3.15 0.25 9.43
N ASN A 54 -2.96 -0.19 8.19
CA ASN A 54 -1.69 -0.74 7.72
C ASN A 54 -0.76 0.31 7.10
N LEU A 55 -1.29 1.51 6.76
CA LEU A 55 -0.53 2.57 6.10
C LEU A 55 0.70 3.00 6.90
N ASP A 56 0.57 3.24 8.21
CA ASP A 56 1.67 3.68 9.06
C ASP A 56 2.83 2.67 9.08
N VAL A 57 2.50 1.38 9.17
CA VAL A 57 3.51 0.31 9.23
C VAL A 57 4.24 0.19 7.90
N VAL A 58 3.50 0.14 6.79
CA VAL A 58 4.08 0.03 5.45
C VAL A 58 4.89 1.27 5.10
N ALA A 59 4.38 2.48 5.39
CA ALA A 59 5.11 3.72 5.17
C ALA A 59 6.43 3.74 5.94
N ARG A 60 6.45 3.27 7.20
CA ARG A 60 7.69 3.16 7.99
C ARG A 60 8.66 2.16 7.40
N GLN A 61 8.18 0.99 6.94
CA GLN A 61 9.02 -0.04 6.31
C GLN A 61 9.66 0.41 4.99
N LEU A 62 9.00 1.35 4.28
CA LEU A 62 9.48 1.97 3.05
C LEU A 62 10.23 3.29 3.26
N GLY A 63 10.20 3.84 4.47
CA GLY A 63 10.76 5.16 4.81
C GLY A 63 9.88 6.37 4.45
N SER A 64 8.76 6.18 3.75
CA SER A 64 7.79 7.23 3.42
C SER A 64 6.48 6.63 2.90
N ALA A 65 5.38 7.39 2.95
CA ALA A 65 4.12 7.02 2.28
C ALA A 65 4.04 7.44 0.80
N GLU A 66 5.09 8.05 0.26
CA GLU A 66 5.13 8.49 -1.14
C GLU A 66 4.86 7.33 -2.11
N GLY A 67 3.95 7.57 -3.06
CA GLY A 67 3.58 6.58 -4.07
C GLY A 67 2.64 5.48 -3.59
N ILE A 68 2.14 5.56 -2.35
CA ILE A 68 1.11 4.67 -1.82
C ILE A 68 -0.26 5.31 -2.01
N VAL A 69 -1.20 4.54 -2.56
CA VAL A 69 -2.63 4.84 -2.57
C VAL A 69 -3.30 3.88 -1.59
N VAL A 70 -4.12 4.45 -0.71
CA VAL A 70 -5.00 3.69 0.19
C VAL A 70 -6.42 4.20 -0.02
N TYR A 71 -7.39 3.29 -0.02
CA TYR A 71 -8.79 3.64 0.16
C TYR A 71 -9.36 2.78 1.28
N ASP A 72 -10.27 3.35 2.06
CA ASP A 72 -10.88 2.65 3.18
C ASP A 72 -12.31 3.17 3.37
N THR A 73 -13.15 2.36 4.02
CA THR A 73 -14.52 2.73 4.39
C THR A 73 -14.62 2.69 5.90
N LEU A 74 -14.88 3.86 6.49
CA LEU A 74 -14.97 4.02 7.94
C LEU A 74 -16.37 4.57 8.30
N PRO A 75 -16.96 4.15 9.43
CA PRO A 75 -18.19 4.76 9.92
C PRO A 75 -17.97 6.24 10.23
N MET A 76 -19.01 7.07 10.09
CA MET A 76 -18.92 8.51 10.37
C MET A 76 -18.45 8.81 11.80
N SER A 77 -18.69 7.92 12.76
CA SER A 77 -18.18 8.04 14.12
C SER A 77 -16.63 8.05 14.20
N ARG A 78 -15.93 7.60 13.16
CA ARG A 78 -14.45 7.60 13.06
C ARG A 78 -13.90 8.66 12.12
N GLN A 79 -14.69 9.65 11.70
CA GLN A 79 -14.24 10.71 10.80
C GLN A 79 -12.97 11.43 11.31
N ALA A 80 -12.90 11.75 12.60
CA ALA A 80 -11.76 12.45 13.19
C ALA A 80 -10.43 11.68 13.05
N GLU A 81 -10.48 10.34 13.07
CA GLU A 81 -9.31 9.49 12.87
C GLU A 81 -8.81 9.56 11.42
N ALA A 82 -9.74 9.47 10.46
CA ALA A 82 -9.41 9.61 9.04
C ALA A 82 -8.78 10.98 8.75
N GLU A 83 -9.37 12.06 9.30
CA GLU A 83 -8.83 13.41 9.16
C GLU A 83 -7.43 13.56 9.79
N ALA A 84 -7.20 12.97 10.96
CA ALA A 84 -5.90 12.99 11.62
C ALA A 84 -4.83 12.28 10.76
N LEU A 85 -5.19 11.17 10.11
CA LEU A 85 -4.31 10.48 9.19
C LEU A 85 -3.99 11.32 7.95
N LEU A 86 -5.00 11.94 7.33
CA LEU A 86 -4.82 12.79 6.15
C LEU A 86 -3.88 13.97 6.46
N ARG A 87 -4.04 14.63 7.62
CA ARG A 87 -3.12 15.69 8.08
C ARG A 87 -1.71 15.17 8.31
N ARG A 88 -1.56 14.00 8.94
CA ARG A 88 -0.25 13.38 9.20
C ARG A 88 0.57 13.19 7.92
N TYR A 89 -0.10 12.84 6.83
CA TYR A 89 0.54 12.62 5.54
C TYR A 89 0.49 13.83 4.60
N GLY A 90 0.03 15.00 5.08
CA GLY A 90 0.01 16.24 4.31
C GLY A 90 -0.94 16.23 3.12
N VAL A 91 -2.00 15.40 3.17
CA VAL A 91 -3.03 15.30 2.13
C VAL A 91 -4.18 16.29 2.39
N MET A 92 -4.29 16.79 3.64
CA MET A 92 -5.24 17.81 4.08
C MET A 92 -4.55 18.86 4.94
#